data_AF-A0A9P5G499-F1
#
_entry.id   AF-A0A9P5G499-F1
#
_cell.length_a   1.000
_cell.length_b   1.000
_cell.length_c   1.000
_cell.angle_alpha   90.00
_cell.angle_beta   90.00
_cell.angle_gamma   90.00
#
_symmetry.space_group_name_H-M   'P 1'
#
loop_
_entity.id
_entity.type
_entity.pdbx_description
1 polymer ?
#
loop_
_entity_poly.entity_id
_entity_poly.type
_entity_poly.pdbx_seq_one_letter_code
_entity_poly.pdbx_strand_id
1 'polypeptide(L)'
;MTFMMFFVSPFKQLVAVNDQFSKLETQNNASTIFFFKIIYMACVLATMAIGVYKLGTMGLLPNTRSDWVAFEVPARHTSAGLTLNENWDSDVRADMSDALGRIAPEGDMYRHDCEGSDDMPAHIRSSCK
;
A
#
# COMPACT_ATOMS: atom_id res chain seq x y z
N MET A 1 0.13 -6.51 17.22
CA MET A 1 1.09 -7.53 17.69
C MET A 1 1.51 -8.49 16.57
N THR A 2 0.60 -8.90 15.68
CA THR A 2 0.84 -9.86 14.58
C THR A 2 1.76 -9.37 13.45
N PHE A 3 1.71 -8.08 13.08
CA PHE A 3 2.53 -7.51 11.99
C PHE A 3 4.03 -7.48 12.31
N MET A 4 4.40 -7.07 13.54
CA MET A 4 5.81 -7.10 13.97
C MET A 4 6.35 -8.53 14.08
N MET A 5 5.53 -9.50 14.53
CA MET A 5 5.97 -10.89 14.60
C MET A 5 6.31 -11.47 13.23
N PHE A 6 5.66 -11.00 12.16
CA PHE A 6 5.91 -11.46 10.80
C PHE A 6 7.30 -11.09 10.28
N PHE A 7 7.82 -9.91 10.61
CA PHE A 7 9.16 -9.46 10.15
C PHE A 7 10.25 -9.71 11.18
N VAL A 8 9.96 -9.53 12.47
CA VAL A 8 10.97 -9.60 13.54
C VAL A 8 11.38 -11.05 13.82
N SER A 9 10.47 -12.02 13.69
CA SER A 9 10.79 -13.43 14.01
C SER A 9 11.69 -14.10 12.96
N PRO A 10 11.42 -14.00 11.64
CA PRO A 10 12.31 -14.53 10.61
C PRO A 10 13.67 -13.83 10.59
N PHE A 11 13.69 -12.52 10.84
CA PHE A 11 14.94 -11.77 10.94
C PHE A 11 15.80 -12.24 12.12
N LYS A 12 15.19 -12.45 13.29
CA LYS A 12 15.88 -13.05 14.45
C LYS A 12 16.42 -14.45 14.14
N GLN A 13 15.68 -15.25 13.39
CA GLN A 13 16.12 -16.59 12.97
C GLN A 13 17.36 -16.53 12.05
N LEU A 14 17.40 -15.55 11.14
CA LEU A 14 18.55 -15.30 10.25
C LEU A 14 19.80 -14.84 11.00
N VAL A 15 19.64 -13.95 11.98
CA VAL A 15 20.77 -13.44 12.78
C VAL A 15 21.29 -14.51 13.75
N ALA A 16 20.41 -15.33 14.30
CA ALA A 16 20.76 -16.36 15.29
C ALA A 16 21.03 -17.76 14.69
N VAL A 17 21.31 -17.87 13.38
CA VAL A 17 21.57 -19.17 12.71
C VAL A 17 22.72 -19.92 13.39
N ASN A 18 23.82 -19.26 13.72
CA ASN A 18 24.96 -19.93 14.35
C ASN A 18 24.61 -20.45 15.74
N ASP A 19 23.86 -19.68 16.53
CA ASP A 19 23.44 -20.07 17.87
C ASP A 19 22.45 -21.24 17.85
N GLN A 20 21.56 -21.29 16.86
CA GLN A 20 20.60 -22.39 16.66
C GLN A 20 21.29 -23.73 16.39
N PHE A 21 22.38 -23.72 15.61
CA PHE A 21 23.12 -24.92 15.23
C PHE A 21 24.31 -25.23 16.13
N SER A 22 24.64 -24.36 17.09
CA SER A 22 25.75 -24.54 18.04
C SER A 22 25.67 -25.85 18.83
N LYS A 23 24.44 -26.34 19.11
CA LYS A 23 24.20 -27.61 19.81
C LYS A 23 24.43 -28.86 18.95
N LEU A 24 24.51 -28.69 17.63
CA LEU A 24 24.61 -29.77 16.65
C LEU A 24 26.02 -29.83 16.01
N GLU A 25 26.83 -28.78 16.16
CA GLU A 25 28.21 -28.75 15.64
C GLU A 25 29.14 -29.61 16.50
N THR A 26 29.91 -30.46 15.82
CA THR A 26 30.99 -31.28 16.39
C THR A 26 32.18 -31.24 15.42
N GLN A 27 33.41 -31.49 15.87
CA GLN A 27 34.60 -31.32 15.02
C GLN A 27 34.60 -32.18 13.74
N ASN A 28 33.84 -33.28 13.70
CA ASN A 28 33.76 -34.19 12.55
C ASN A 28 32.62 -33.91 11.55
N ASN A 29 31.70 -32.96 11.81
CA ASN A 29 30.48 -32.77 11.01
C ASN A 29 30.30 -31.37 10.41
N ALA A 30 31.33 -30.53 10.45
CA ALA A 30 31.25 -29.11 10.08
C ALA A 30 30.75 -28.86 8.63
N SER A 31 31.20 -29.66 7.65
CA SER A 31 30.78 -29.53 6.24
C SER A 31 29.31 -29.86 6.03
N THR A 32 28.81 -30.90 6.70
CA THR A 32 27.41 -31.33 6.66
C THR A 32 26.50 -30.29 7.33
N ILE A 33 26.91 -29.76 8.49
CA ILE A 33 26.16 -28.69 9.19
C ILE A 33 26.08 -27.43 8.32
N PHE A 34 27.18 -27.06 7.66
CA PHE A 34 27.20 -25.89 6.79
C PHE A 34 26.15 -25.99 5.68
N PHE A 35 26.02 -27.15 5.03
CA PHE A 35 24.97 -27.39 4.03
C PHE A 35 23.56 -27.23 4.62
N PHE A 36 23.31 -27.79 5.81
CA PHE A 36 22.01 -27.63 6.47
C PHE A 36 21.71 -26.19 6.91
N LYS A 37 22.72 -25.41 7.30
CA LYS A 37 22.57 -23.96 7.58
C LYS A 37 22.10 -23.20 6.34
N ILE A 38 22.65 -23.52 5.17
CA ILE A 38 22.24 -22.91 3.90
C ILE A 38 20.79 -23.28 3.56
N ILE A 39 20.40 -24.55 3.69
CA ILE A 39 19.02 -24.99 3.46
C ILE A 39 18.06 -24.29 4.43
N TYR A 40 18.40 -24.23 5.71
CA TYR A 40 17.60 -23.54 6.73
C TYR A 40 17.39 -22.07 6.37
N MET A 41 18.46 -21.36 6.01
CA MET A 41 18.40 -19.97 5.60
C MET A 41 17.52 -19.77 4.35
N ALA A 42 17.63 -20.67 3.37
CA ALA A 42 16.78 -20.65 2.18
C ALA A 42 15.30 -20.84 2.52
N CYS A 43 14.97 -21.76 3.41
CA CYS A 43 13.59 -21.96 3.89
C CYS A 43 13.04 -20.73 4.62
N VAL A 44 13.84 -20.10 5.50
CA VAL A 44 13.43 -18.88 6.20
C VAL A 44 13.15 -17.76 5.20
N LEU A 45 14.03 -17.57 4.21
CA LEU A 45 13.83 -16.58 3.14
C LEU A 45 12.57 -16.87 2.30
N ALA A 46 12.30 -18.14 1.98
CA ALA A 46 11.10 -18.54 1.26
C ALA A 46 9.83 -18.23 2.06
N THR A 47 9.80 -18.50 3.37
CA THR A 47 8.64 -18.17 4.22
C THR A 47 8.42 -16.66 4.33
N MET A 48 9.50 -15.87 4.39
CA MET A 48 9.42 -14.41 4.38
C MET A 48 8.85 -13.90 3.05
N ALA A 49 9.30 -14.45 1.91
CA ALA A 49 8.80 -14.11 0.59
C ALA A 49 7.30 -14.42 0.43
N ILE A 50 6.84 -15.57 0.93
CA ILE A 50 5.42 -15.95 0.87
C ILE A 50 4.54 -14.96 1.62
N GLY A 51 4.93 -14.53 2.82
CA GLY A 51 4.07 -13.58 3.53
C GLY A 51 4.24 -12.13 3.08
N VAL A 52 5.37 -11.73 2.49
CA VAL A 52 5.44 -10.47 1.72
C VAL A 52 4.47 -10.51 0.54
N TYR A 53 4.46 -11.61 -0.21
CA TYR A 53 3.49 -11.82 -1.29
C TYR A 53 2.05 -11.75 -0.78
N LYS A 54 1.73 -12.44 0.33
CA LYS A 54 0.38 -12.44 0.90
C LYS A 54 -0.04 -11.05 1.38
N LEU A 55 0.83 -10.33 2.09
CA LEU A 55 0.57 -8.95 2.52
C LEU A 55 0.37 -8.01 1.33
N GLY A 56 1.13 -8.21 0.25
CA GLY A 56 0.94 -7.52 -1.02
C GLY A 56 -0.42 -7.80 -1.64
N THR A 57 -0.86 -9.07 -1.69
CA THR A 57 -2.20 -9.43 -2.21
C THR A 57 -3.36 -8.91 -1.35
N MET A 58 -3.10 -8.61 -0.07
CA MET A 58 -4.08 -8.02 0.85
C MET A 58 -4.09 -6.48 0.80
N GLY A 59 -3.22 -5.84 -0.01
CA GLY A 59 -3.11 -4.38 -0.06
C GLY A 59 -2.56 -3.75 1.23
N LEU A 60 -1.88 -4.52 2.08
CA LEU A 60 -1.36 -4.04 3.37
C LEU A 60 0.06 -3.47 3.27
N LEU A 61 0.73 -3.64 2.12
CA LEU A 61 2.03 -3.05 1.86
C LEU A 61 1.84 -1.75 1.09
N PRO A 62 2.48 -0.64 1.50
CA PRO A 62 2.40 0.62 0.80
C PRO A 62 3.20 0.53 -0.52
N ASN A 63 2.55 0.06 -1.57
CA ASN A 63 3.17 -0.21 -2.88
C ASN A 63 2.56 0.64 -4.01
N THR A 64 1.47 1.36 -3.75
CA THR A 64 0.81 2.25 -4.69
C THR A 64 0.96 3.71 -4.28
N ARG A 65 0.85 4.64 -5.24
CA ARG A 65 0.89 6.08 -4.94
C ARG A 65 -0.22 6.50 -3.96
N SER A 66 -1.39 5.85 -4.02
CA SER A 66 -2.51 6.07 -3.10
C SER A 66 -2.12 5.90 -1.64
N ASP A 67 -1.19 4.98 -1.33
CA ASP A 67 -0.74 4.72 0.05
C ASP A 67 0.10 5.86 0.63
N TRP A 68 0.65 6.72 -0.24
CA TRP A 68 1.51 7.85 0.12
C TRP A 68 0.81 9.20 -0.03
N VAL A 69 -0.49 9.23 -0.30
CA VAL A 69 -1.25 10.47 -0.55
C VAL A 69 -1.15 11.47 0.61
N ALA A 70 -0.97 10.99 1.85
CA ALA A 70 -0.73 11.86 3.01
C ALA A 70 0.52 12.75 2.87
N PHE A 71 1.47 12.39 2.00
CA PHE A 71 2.70 13.13 1.72
C PHE A 71 2.69 13.82 0.36
N GLU A 72 1.63 13.67 -0.44
CA GLU A 72 1.50 14.29 -1.76
C GLU A 72 1.07 15.76 -1.63
N VAL A 73 1.57 16.61 -2.51
CA VAL A 73 1.23 18.04 -2.51
C VAL A 73 -0.20 18.21 -3.05
N PRO A 74 -1.06 19.01 -2.40
CA PRO A 74 -2.40 19.30 -2.90
C PRO A 74 -2.37 19.86 -4.33
N ALA A 75 -3.41 19.59 -5.11
CA ALA A 75 -3.57 20.15 -6.45
C ALA A 75 -3.43 21.68 -6.41
N ARG A 76 -2.56 22.24 -7.27
CA ARG A 76 -2.38 23.69 -7.43
C ARG A 76 -3.36 24.27 -8.47
N HIS A 77 -4.58 23.75 -8.46
CA HIS A 77 -5.66 24.17 -9.34
C HIS A 77 -6.86 24.50 -8.47
N THR A 78 -7.60 25.55 -8.84
CA THR A 78 -8.80 26.01 -8.13
C THR A 78 -10.05 25.21 -8.49
N SER A 79 -10.01 24.43 -9.58
CA SER A 79 -11.10 23.63 -10.12
C SER A 79 -10.84 22.11 -10.06
N ALA A 80 -9.74 21.66 -9.42
CA ALA A 80 -9.43 20.23 -9.25
C ALA A 80 -9.08 19.89 -7.80
N GLY A 81 -9.63 18.77 -7.30
CA GLY A 81 -9.43 18.28 -5.94
C GLY A 81 -8.75 16.89 -5.91
N LEU A 82 -8.20 16.54 -4.75
CA LEU A 82 -7.66 15.18 -4.48
C LEU A 82 -8.46 14.57 -3.32
N THR A 83 -9.05 13.41 -3.56
CA THR A 83 -9.85 12.66 -2.59
C THR A 83 -9.32 11.22 -2.45
N LEU A 84 -9.59 10.61 -1.30
CA LEU A 84 -9.29 9.20 -1.03
C LEU A 84 -10.60 8.43 -0.92
N ASN A 85 -10.68 7.30 -1.61
CA ASN A 85 -11.84 6.43 -1.59
C ASN A 85 -11.42 4.96 -1.74
N GLU A 86 -12.38 4.05 -1.63
CA GLU A 86 -12.19 2.63 -1.88
C GLU A 86 -11.75 2.38 -3.33
N ASN A 87 -10.75 1.51 -3.50
CA ASN A 87 -10.20 1.12 -4.81
C ASN A 87 -10.56 -0.34 -5.19
N TRP A 88 -11.38 -1.01 -4.39
CA TRP A 88 -11.76 -2.40 -4.63
C TRP A 88 -12.94 -2.52 -5.61
N ASP A 89 -13.97 -1.72 -5.38
CA ASP A 89 -15.19 -1.74 -6.19
C ASP A 89 -15.14 -0.65 -7.28
N SER A 90 -15.36 -1.04 -8.54
CA SER A 90 -15.43 -0.10 -9.65
C SER A 90 -16.63 0.83 -9.56
N ASP A 91 -17.70 0.41 -8.88
CA ASP A 91 -18.95 1.17 -8.76
C ASP A 91 -18.75 2.41 -7.89
N VAL A 92 -17.86 2.37 -6.89
CA VAL A 92 -17.50 3.53 -6.06
C VAL A 92 -17.06 4.72 -6.91
N ARG A 93 -16.30 4.49 -7.99
CA ARG A 93 -15.88 5.56 -8.89
C ARG A 93 -17.05 6.15 -9.68
N ALA A 94 -17.98 5.31 -10.13
CA ALA A 94 -19.18 5.76 -10.83
C ALA A 94 -20.11 6.54 -9.88
N ASP A 95 -20.37 6.00 -8.70
CA ASP A 95 -21.19 6.62 -7.65
C ASP A 95 -20.64 7.97 -7.21
N MET A 96 -19.32 8.08 -7.05
CA MET A 96 -18.68 9.36 -6.73
C MET A 96 -18.85 10.39 -7.85
N SER A 97 -18.70 9.98 -9.11
CA SER A 97 -18.92 10.86 -10.27
C SER A 97 -20.37 11.33 -10.34
N ASP A 98 -21.33 10.41 -10.18
CA ASP A 98 -22.76 10.68 -10.19
C ASP A 98 -23.17 11.59 -9.03
N ALA A 99 -22.67 11.34 -7.82
CA ALA A 99 -22.95 12.16 -6.65
C ALA A 99 -22.43 13.59 -6.83
N LEU A 100 -21.19 13.76 -7.31
CA LEU A 100 -20.63 15.09 -7.59
C LEU A 100 -21.38 15.82 -8.71
N GLY A 101 -21.83 15.09 -9.74
CA GLY A 101 -22.68 15.63 -10.81
C GLY A 101 -24.05 16.10 -10.32
N ARG A 102 -24.62 15.45 -9.28
CA ARG A 102 -25.88 15.89 -8.65
C ARG A 102 -25.69 17.06 -7.67
N ILE A 103 -24.56 17.12 -6.96
CA ILE A 103 -24.25 18.19 -6.00
C ILE A 103 -23.99 19.51 -6.72
N ALA A 104 -23.25 19.46 -7.83
CA ALA A 104 -22.89 20.62 -8.63
C ALA A 104 -23.09 20.28 -10.12
N PRO A 105 -24.34 20.35 -10.62
CA PRO A 105 -24.66 20.07 -12.02
C PRO A 105 -24.09 21.15 -12.95
N GLU A 106 -23.78 20.78 -14.19
CA GLU A 106 -23.36 21.73 -15.22
C GLU A 106 -24.54 22.54 -15.76
N GLY A 107 -24.29 23.81 -16.10
CA GLY A 107 -25.29 24.69 -16.72
C GLY A 107 -25.28 26.13 -16.19
N ASP A 108 -26.22 26.92 -16.70
CA ASP A 108 -26.23 28.39 -16.58
C ASP A 108 -26.83 28.89 -15.25
N MET A 109 -26.82 28.05 -14.21
CA MET A 109 -27.40 28.38 -12.89
C MET A 109 -26.46 29.19 -12.00
N TYR A 110 -25.19 29.31 -12.40
CA TYR A 110 -24.13 29.96 -11.64
C TYR A 110 -23.77 31.32 -12.23
N ARG A 111 -23.37 32.26 -11.38
CA ARG A 111 -22.92 33.59 -11.80
C ARG A 111 -21.50 33.62 -12.38
N HIS A 112 -20.76 32.52 -12.23
CA HIS A 112 -19.39 32.38 -12.66
C HIS A 112 -19.36 31.34 -13.78
N ASP A 113 -19.23 31.81 -15.01
CA ASP A 113 -19.34 31.01 -16.24
C ASP A 113 -18.34 31.48 -17.30
N CYS A 114 -17.29 32.21 -16.88
CA CYS A 114 -16.35 32.85 -17.79
C CYS A 114 -15.51 31.86 -18.59
N GLU A 115 -15.32 30.64 -18.09
CA GLU A 115 -14.60 29.57 -18.78
C GLU A 115 -15.52 28.50 -19.40
N GLY A 116 -16.85 28.61 -19.21
CA GLY A 116 -17.83 27.66 -19.73
C GLY A 116 -18.90 27.27 -18.71
N SER A 117 -19.84 26.41 -19.12
CA SER A 117 -20.94 25.93 -18.26
C SER A 117 -20.49 24.95 -17.15
N ASP A 118 -19.24 24.50 -17.21
CA ASP A 118 -18.59 23.59 -16.26
C ASP A 118 -17.62 24.28 -15.28
N ASP A 119 -17.37 25.58 -15.47
CA ASP A 119 -16.44 26.41 -14.68
C ASP A 119 -16.77 26.39 -13.17
N MET A 120 -17.89 27.01 -12.75
CA MET A 120 -18.30 27.01 -11.35
C MET A 120 -18.58 25.59 -10.79
N PRO A 121 -19.22 24.66 -11.52
CA PRO A 121 -19.34 23.27 -11.06
C PRO A 121 -18.00 22.63 -10.67
N ALA A 122 -16.94 22.83 -11.44
CA ALA A 122 -15.62 22.29 -11.14
C ALA A 122 -15.01 22.90 -9.86
N HIS A 123 -15.19 24.21 -9.66
CA HIS A 123 -14.81 24.89 -8.40
C HIS A 123 -15.56 24.35 -7.17
N ILE A 124 -16.85 24.06 -7.30
CA ILE A 124 -17.66 23.51 -6.19
C ILE A 124 -17.21 22.08 -5.89
N ARG A 125 -17.09 21.22 -6.92
CA ARG A 125 -16.69 19.80 -6.77
C ARG A 125 -15.29 19.67 -6.14
N SER A 126 -14.35 20.55 -6.48
CA SER A 126 -13.00 20.56 -5.91
C SER A 126 -12.91 21.13 -4.49
N SER A 127 -13.88 21.96 -4.09
CA SER A 127 -13.98 22.52 -2.73
C SER A 127 -14.65 21.56 -1.73
N CYS A 128 -15.39 20.56 -2.21
CA CYS A 128 -15.95 19.50 -1.38
C CYS A 128 -14.83 18.58 -0.87
N LYS A 129 -14.20 19.00 0.23
CA LYS A 129 -13.13 18.27 0.92
C LYS A 129 -13.57 17.76 2.29
#